data_AF-A0A2K3UX19-F1
#
_entry.id   AF-A0A2K3UX19-F1
#
_cell.length_a   1.000
_cell.length_b   1.000
_cell.length_c   1.000
_cell.angle_alpha   90.00
_cell.angle_beta   90.00
_cell.angle_gamma   90.00
#
_symmetry.space_group_name_H-M   'P 1'
#
loop_
_entity.id
_entity.type
_entity.pdbx_description
1 polymer ?
#
loop_
_entity_poly.entity_id
_entity_poly.type
_entity_poly.pdbx_seq_one_letter_code
_entity_poly.pdbx_strand_id
1 'polypeptide(L)'
;MIDPSAAGAITLRRVTEPDDLAIPGFGALQDRTYFEPDMLIPAGFISRLLEWQTPQRRNLLLVAEQAGKVVGGTLFHAFPEVGSGFSSYLATAPELRGQGLARRLHDARLDWLDEAVHGRVAGVFIDVVAPERLTPEDWKAERAVGSDPAQRRAAFGSLGFRQVKVTYQQPTGGPDGGPVTNMDLLYCPRDPAESVPAELLLNTMRAYWQDWLGERRTGQALAALAAQAGADGSFHLVSPAPA
;
A
#
# COMPACT_ATOMS: atom_id res chain seq x y z
N MET A 1 37.52 11.35 -11.16
CA MET A 1 36.36 11.79 -11.94
C MET A 1 35.50 10.56 -12.18
N ILE A 2 34.37 10.45 -11.49
CA ILE A 2 33.37 9.43 -11.81
C ILE A 2 32.56 9.98 -12.96
N ASP A 3 32.46 9.22 -14.05
CA ASP A 3 31.65 9.55 -15.22
C ASP A 3 30.18 9.72 -14.80
N PRO A 4 29.56 10.91 -14.99
CA PRO A 4 28.16 11.12 -14.68
C PRO A 4 27.20 10.31 -15.57
N SER A 5 27.69 9.66 -16.62
CA SER A 5 26.93 8.74 -17.47
C SER A 5 26.70 7.35 -16.85
N ALA A 6 27.40 7.02 -15.75
CA ALA A 6 27.32 5.72 -15.09
C ALA A 6 26.08 5.54 -14.18
N ALA A 7 25.28 6.58 -13.98
CA ALA A 7 23.98 6.46 -13.31
C ALA A 7 22.98 5.87 -14.31
N GLY A 8 22.89 4.53 -14.37
CA GLY A 8 21.99 3.84 -15.29
C GLY A 8 20.55 4.36 -15.24
N ALA A 9 19.81 4.22 -16.34
CA ALA A 9 18.40 4.63 -16.40
C ALA A 9 17.54 3.80 -15.43
N ILE A 10 16.57 4.44 -14.77
CA ILE A 10 15.61 3.75 -13.90
C ILE A 10 14.54 3.07 -14.76
N THR A 11 14.45 1.75 -14.67
CA THR A 11 13.45 0.93 -15.36
C THR A 11 12.43 0.38 -14.36
N LEU A 12 11.18 0.20 -14.79
CA LEU A 12 10.16 -0.49 -14.01
C LEU A 12 10.03 -1.92 -14.52
N ARG A 13 9.95 -2.88 -13.60
CA ARG A 13 9.90 -4.30 -13.92
C ARG A 13 8.89 -5.01 -13.03
N ARG A 14 8.05 -5.83 -13.65
CA ARG A 14 7.14 -6.75 -12.97
C ARG A 14 7.95 -7.95 -12.50
N VAL A 15 7.81 -8.30 -11.22
CA VAL A 15 8.45 -9.48 -10.64
C VAL A 15 7.38 -10.57 -10.56
N THR A 16 7.58 -11.63 -11.35
CA THR A 16 6.65 -12.77 -11.43
C THR A 16 7.25 -14.05 -10.88
N GLU A 17 8.58 -14.18 -10.94
CA GLU A 17 9.28 -15.38 -10.48
C GLU A 17 9.51 -15.31 -8.95
N PRO A 18 9.11 -16.34 -8.18
CA PRO A 18 9.28 -16.37 -6.73
C PRO A 18 10.74 -16.31 -6.24
N ASP A 19 11.71 -16.68 -7.07
CA ASP A 19 13.15 -16.70 -6.78
C ASP A 19 13.91 -15.48 -7.34
N ASP A 20 13.19 -14.47 -7.86
CA ASP A 20 13.78 -13.26 -8.43
C ASP A 20 14.63 -12.48 -7.41
N LEU A 21 15.84 -12.11 -7.82
CA LEU A 21 16.81 -11.38 -6.99
C LEU A 21 16.35 -9.97 -6.60
N ALA A 22 15.31 -9.43 -7.22
CA ALA A 22 14.70 -8.17 -6.79
C ALA A 22 13.94 -8.29 -5.47
N ILE A 23 13.48 -9.48 -5.07
CA ILE A 23 12.75 -9.67 -3.80
C ILE A 23 13.63 -9.30 -2.59
N PRO A 24 14.86 -9.81 -2.41
CA PRO A 24 15.73 -9.36 -1.32
C PRO A 24 16.13 -7.88 -1.46
N GLY A 25 16.26 -7.36 -2.69
CA GLY A 25 16.50 -5.93 -2.93
C GLY A 25 15.33 -5.05 -2.45
N PHE A 26 14.10 -5.50 -2.66
CA PHE A 26 12.88 -4.85 -2.17
C PHE A 26 12.78 -4.93 -0.64
N GLY A 27 13.18 -6.06 -0.03
CA GLY A 27 13.30 -6.18 1.42
C GLY A 27 14.25 -5.16 2.04
N ALA A 28 15.46 -5.05 1.47
CA ALA A 28 16.42 -4.04 1.91
C ALA A 28 15.91 -2.60 1.74
N LEU A 29 15.03 -2.35 0.76
CA LEU A 29 14.35 -1.06 0.62
C LEU A 29 13.31 -0.86 1.73
N GLN A 30 12.51 -1.87 2.08
CA GLN A 30 11.54 -1.82 3.18
C GLN A 30 12.23 -1.41 4.49
N ASP A 31 13.31 -2.11 4.86
CA ASP A 31 14.07 -1.86 6.10
C ASP A 31 14.64 -0.44 6.19
N ARG A 32 15.04 0.13 5.04
CA ARG A 32 15.64 1.47 4.97
C ARG A 32 14.62 2.61 4.96
N THR A 33 13.35 2.32 4.68
CA THR A 33 12.35 3.36 4.38
C THR A 33 11.09 3.29 5.24
N TYR A 34 10.96 2.29 6.10
CA TYR A 34 9.88 2.16 7.06
C TYR A 34 10.41 1.96 8.48
N PHE A 35 9.79 2.62 9.46
CA PHE A 35 10.30 2.64 10.83
C PHE A 35 9.94 1.38 11.62
N GLU A 36 8.94 0.61 11.18
CA GLU A 36 8.54 -0.67 11.75
C GLU A 36 8.49 -1.76 10.65
N PRO A 37 9.64 -2.15 10.07
CA PRO A 37 9.65 -3.11 8.95
C PRO A 37 8.99 -4.46 9.30
N ASP A 38 9.00 -4.85 10.57
CA ASP A 38 8.34 -6.07 11.08
C ASP A 38 6.80 -6.03 10.97
N MET A 39 6.21 -4.83 10.84
CA MET A 39 4.76 -4.65 10.62
C MET A 39 4.38 -4.82 9.14
N LEU A 40 5.38 -4.88 8.24
CA LEU A 40 5.17 -5.12 6.82
C LEU A 40 5.14 -6.62 6.53
N ILE A 41 4.65 -6.95 5.34
CA ILE A 41 4.91 -8.27 4.76
C ILE A 41 6.42 -8.41 4.56
N PRO A 42 7.10 -9.35 5.24
CA PRO A 42 8.54 -9.48 5.17
C PRO A 42 8.96 -10.03 3.80
N ALA A 43 10.11 -9.60 3.29
CA ALA A 43 10.59 -10.00 1.98
C ALA A 43 10.67 -11.52 1.78
N GLY A 44 11.06 -12.27 2.82
CA GLY A 44 11.10 -13.74 2.78
C GLY A 44 9.72 -14.40 2.57
N PHE A 45 8.63 -13.68 2.80
CA PHE A 45 7.27 -14.16 2.53
C PHE A 45 6.76 -13.78 1.13
N ILE A 46 7.41 -12.83 0.45
CA ILE A 46 6.97 -12.34 -0.87
C ILE A 46 7.06 -13.43 -1.92
N SER A 47 8.11 -14.27 -1.91
CA SER A 47 8.22 -15.43 -2.82
C SER A 47 6.97 -16.31 -2.74
N ARG A 48 6.54 -16.64 -1.52
CA ARG A 48 5.33 -17.43 -1.28
C ARG A 48 4.04 -16.70 -1.70
N LEU A 49 3.99 -15.38 -1.53
CA LEU A 49 2.85 -14.59 -2.03
C LEU A 49 2.76 -14.63 -3.55
N LEU A 50 3.88 -14.57 -4.26
CA LEU A 50 3.90 -14.64 -5.73
C LEU A 50 3.43 -16.00 -6.24
N GLU A 51 3.71 -17.09 -5.51
CA GLU A 51 3.14 -18.42 -5.79
C GLU A 51 1.65 -18.50 -5.47
N TRP A 52 1.21 -17.77 -4.44
CA TRP A 52 -0.18 -17.76 -4.02
C TRP A 52 -1.03 -16.89 -4.95
N GLN A 53 -1.55 -17.48 -6.01
CA GLN A 53 -2.48 -16.83 -6.93
C GLN A 53 -3.81 -17.60 -6.93
N THR A 54 -4.93 -16.89 -6.80
CA THR A 54 -6.29 -17.45 -6.88
C THR A 54 -7.12 -16.64 -7.88
N PRO A 55 -8.27 -17.16 -8.34
CA PRO A 55 -9.20 -16.36 -9.14
C PRO A 55 -9.67 -15.09 -8.41
N GLN A 56 -9.77 -15.14 -7.08
CA GLN A 56 -10.23 -14.05 -6.22
C GLN A 56 -9.12 -13.05 -5.87
N ARG A 57 -7.84 -13.46 -5.94
CA ARG A 57 -6.71 -12.66 -5.48
C ARG A 57 -5.47 -12.89 -6.33
N ARG A 58 -4.90 -11.79 -6.82
CA ARG A 58 -3.58 -11.78 -7.46
C ARG A 58 -2.59 -10.99 -6.61
N ASN A 59 -1.46 -11.59 -6.25
CA ASN A 59 -0.38 -10.92 -5.52
C ASN A 59 0.69 -10.46 -6.51
N LEU A 60 1.03 -9.17 -6.48
CA LEU A 60 1.80 -8.51 -7.54
C LEU A 60 2.92 -7.67 -6.92
N LEU A 61 4.14 -7.81 -7.47
CA LEU A 61 5.30 -7.02 -7.07
C LEU A 61 5.86 -6.27 -8.29
N LEU A 62 5.88 -4.95 -8.20
CA LEU A 62 6.49 -4.07 -9.19
C LEU A 62 7.71 -3.40 -8.57
N VAL A 63 8.86 -3.48 -9.22
CA VAL A 63 10.11 -2.84 -8.76
C VAL A 63 10.58 -1.79 -9.75
N ALA A 64 11.29 -0.79 -9.24
CA ALA A 64 12.09 0.14 -10.01
C ALA A 64 13.57 -0.19 -9.79
N GLU A 65 14.30 -0.39 -10.87
CA GLU A 65 15.71 -0.79 -10.81
C GLU A 65 16.62 0.24 -11.47
N GLN A 66 17.75 0.50 -10.83
CA GLN A 66 18.83 1.33 -11.34
C GLN A 66 20.15 0.58 -11.20
N ALA A 67 20.81 0.30 -12.33
CA ALA A 67 22.07 -0.45 -12.36
C ALA A 67 22.01 -1.78 -11.56
N GLY A 68 20.93 -2.54 -11.73
CA GLY A 68 20.71 -3.83 -11.06
C GLY A 68 20.33 -3.75 -9.58
N LYS A 69 20.10 -2.55 -9.04
CA LYS A 69 19.65 -2.33 -7.65
C LYS A 69 18.20 -1.89 -7.63
N VAL A 70 17.42 -2.47 -6.72
CA VAL A 70 16.06 -1.99 -6.43
C VAL A 70 16.15 -0.64 -5.74
N VAL A 71 15.56 0.38 -6.36
CA VAL A 71 15.54 1.77 -5.88
C VAL A 71 14.12 2.29 -5.63
N GLY A 72 13.12 1.46 -5.88
CA GLY A 72 11.73 1.72 -5.58
C GLY A 72 10.91 0.46 -5.81
N GLY A 73 9.70 0.41 -5.29
CA GLY A 73 8.80 -0.68 -5.59
C GLY A 73 7.45 -0.54 -4.90
N THR A 74 6.54 -1.42 -5.28
CA THR A 74 5.23 -1.56 -4.65
C THR A 74 4.80 -3.03 -4.65
N LEU A 75 4.34 -3.47 -3.49
CA LEU A 75 3.69 -4.77 -3.28
C LEU A 75 2.19 -4.51 -3.14
N PHE A 76 1.39 -5.17 -3.96
CA PHE A 76 -0.04 -4.92 -4.04
C PHE A 76 -0.81 -6.17 -4.48
N HIS A 77 -2.12 -6.08 -4.30
CA HIS A 77 -3.06 -7.17 -4.46
C HIS A 77 -4.22 -6.71 -5.34
N ALA A 78 -4.54 -7.48 -6.37
CA ALA A 78 -5.74 -7.30 -7.17
C ALA A 78 -6.83 -8.25 -6.68
N PHE A 79 -8.07 -7.78 -6.68
CA PHE A 79 -9.26 -8.58 -6.34
C PHE A 79 -10.22 -8.59 -7.54
N PRO A 80 -10.06 -9.52 -8.50
CA PRO A 80 -10.81 -9.50 -9.75
C PRO A 80 -12.33 -9.51 -9.58
N GLU A 81 -12.86 -10.30 -8.66
CA GLU A 81 -14.30 -10.36 -8.40
C GLU A 81 -14.87 -9.07 -7.80
N VAL A 82 -14.04 -8.31 -7.08
CA VAL A 82 -14.44 -7.02 -6.46
C VAL A 82 -14.20 -5.85 -7.43
N GLY A 83 -13.26 -5.98 -8.37
CA GLY A 83 -12.85 -4.92 -9.28
C GLY A 83 -12.03 -3.82 -8.59
N SER A 84 -11.21 -4.17 -7.59
CA SER A 84 -10.39 -3.23 -6.83
C SER A 84 -9.01 -3.78 -6.50
N GLY A 85 -8.15 -2.97 -5.89
CA GLY A 85 -6.88 -3.43 -5.34
C GLY A 85 -6.57 -2.87 -3.95
N PHE A 86 -5.62 -3.51 -3.28
CA PHE A 86 -4.99 -3.03 -2.05
C PHE A 86 -3.47 -3.00 -2.20
N SER A 87 -2.83 -1.89 -1.87
CA SER A 87 -1.38 -1.74 -1.96
C SER A 87 -0.77 -1.74 -0.56
N SER A 88 -0.24 -2.89 -0.14
CA SER A 88 0.40 -3.07 1.17
C SER A 88 1.69 -2.28 1.33
N TYR A 89 2.38 -1.95 0.24
CA TYR A 89 3.58 -1.13 0.33
C TYR A 89 3.88 -0.36 -0.96
N LEU A 90 4.36 0.87 -0.82
CA LEU A 90 4.99 1.64 -1.90
C LEU A 90 6.09 2.51 -1.31
N ALA A 91 7.30 2.41 -1.85
CA ALA A 91 8.42 3.25 -1.44
C ALA A 91 9.37 3.54 -2.60
N THR A 92 10.15 4.61 -2.43
CA THR A 92 11.29 4.96 -3.27
C THR A 92 12.49 5.22 -2.37
N ALA A 93 13.68 4.91 -2.86
CA ALA A 93 14.92 5.21 -2.18
C ALA A 93 14.97 6.71 -1.80
N PRO A 94 15.42 7.08 -0.58
CA PRO A 94 15.44 8.46 -0.11
C PRO A 94 16.15 9.42 -1.07
N GLU A 95 17.27 8.98 -1.65
CA GLU A 95 18.09 9.69 -2.63
C GLU A 95 17.37 9.98 -3.96
N LEU A 96 16.26 9.30 -4.26
CA LEU A 96 15.46 9.48 -5.48
C LEU A 96 14.13 10.21 -5.24
N ARG A 97 13.87 10.69 -4.03
CA ARG A 97 12.67 11.47 -3.72
C ARG A 97 12.64 12.76 -4.55
N GLY A 98 11.43 13.21 -4.91
CA GLY A 98 11.23 14.40 -5.75
C GLY A 98 11.46 14.19 -7.26
N GLN A 99 11.85 12.99 -7.70
CA GLN A 99 12.13 12.70 -9.12
C GLN A 99 10.95 12.03 -9.87
N GLY A 100 9.75 12.04 -9.28
CA GLY A 100 8.54 11.47 -9.90
C GLY A 100 8.45 9.94 -9.93
N LEU A 101 9.41 9.21 -9.33
CA LEU A 101 9.42 7.75 -9.33
C LEU A 101 8.18 7.12 -8.68
N ALA A 102 7.68 7.72 -7.59
CA ALA A 102 6.47 7.24 -6.92
C ALA A 102 5.23 7.31 -7.84
N ARG A 103 5.13 8.36 -8.68
CA ARG A 103 4.07 8.48 -9.68
C ARG A 103 4.19 7.40 -10.75
N ARG A 104 5.40 7.21 -11.31
CA ARG A 104 5.64 6.15 -12.30
C ARG A 104 5.27 4.76 -11.76
N LEU A 105 5.63 4.45 -10.51
CA LEU A 105 5.23 3.20 -9.84
C LEU A 105 3.72 3.11 -9.62
N HIS A 106 3.08 4.22 -9.23
CA HIS A 106 1.63 4.28 -9.03
C HIS A 106 0.86 4.02 -10.33
N ASP A 107 1.24 4.69 -11.42
CA ASP A 107 0.59 4.57 -12.72
C ASP A 107 0.74 3.13 -13.26
N ALA A 108 1.97 2.59 -13.25
CA ALA A 108 2.23 1.21 -13.68
C ALA A 108 1.54 0.15 -12.80
N ARG A 109 1.33 0.45 -11.51
CA ARG A 109 0.51 -0.40 -10.63
C ARG A 109 -0.95 -0.40 -11.06
N LEU A 110 -1.53 0.76 -11.38
CA LEU A 110 -2.91 0.85 -11.84
C LEU A 110 -3.10 0.09 -13.16
N ASP A 111 -2.15 0.19 -14.09
CA ASP A 111 -2.18 -0.57 -15.34
C ASP A 111 -2.16 -2.09 -15.09
N TRP A 112 -1.31 -2.56 -14.18
CA TRP A 112 -1.24 -3.99 -13.88
C TRP A 112 -2.45 -4.48 -13.06
N LEU A 113 -3.02 -3.63 -12.22
CA LEU A 113 -4.32 -3.91 -11.58
C LEU A 113 -5.42 -4.08 -12.64
N ASP A 114 -5.47 -3.22 -13.65
CA ASP A 114 -6.47 -3.31 -14.71
C ASP A 114 -6.34 -4.63 -15.50
N GLU A 115 -5.11 -5.01 -15.85
CA GLU A 115 -4.84 -6.30 -16.49
C GLU A 115 -5.28 -7.48 -15.60
N ALA A 116 -4.99 -7.42 -14.29
CA ALA A 116 -5.26 -8.49 -13.35
C ALA A 116 -6.77 -8.71 -13.10
N VAL A 117 -7.58 -7.65 -13.19
CA VAL A 117 -9.05 -7.74 -13.06
C VAL A 117 -9.75 -7.88 -14.42
N HIS A 118 -9.01 -7.95 -15.53
CA HIS A 118 -9.53 -7.99 -16.90
C HIS A 118 -10.47 -6.82 -17.23
N GLY A 119 -10.16 -5.63 -16.72
CA GLY A 119 -11.00 -4.44 -16.85
C GLY A 119 -10.42 -3.27 -16.06
N ARG A 120 -11.12 -2.13 -16.03
CA ARG A 120 -10.66 -0.99 -15.22
C ARG A 120 -11.06 -1.20 -13.76
N VAL A 121 -10.11 -1.20 -12.82
CA VAL A 121 -10.43 -1.23 -11.39
C VAL A 121 -11.19 0.04 -10.98
N ALA A 122 -12.05 -0.04 -9.96
CA ALA A 122 -12.68 1.14 -9.38
C ALA A 122 -11.66 2.07 -8.72
N GLY A 123 -10.62 1.49 -8.12
CA GLY A 123 -9.54 2.21 -7.46
C GLY A 123 -8.67 1.27 -6.63
N VAL A 124 -7.74 1.86 -5.87
CA VAL A 124 -6.81 1.14 -4.99
C VAL A 124 -6.82 1.72 -3.59
N PHE A 125 -6.87 0.85 -2.59
CA PHE A 125 -6.76 1.20 -1.17
C PHE A 125 -5.33 1.07 -0.66
N ILE A 126 -4.97 1.86 0.33
CA ILE A 126 -3.75 1.72 1.13
C ILE A 126 -4.07 2.04 2.59
N ASP A 127 -3.30 1.51 3.51
CA ASP A 127 -3.16 2.07 4.84
C ASP A 127 -1.93 2.97 4.93
N VAL A 128 -2.04 4.05 5.71
CA VAL A 128 -0.92 4.96 5.95
C VAL A 128 -0.92 5.39 7.40
N VAL A 129 0.27 5.58 7.96
CA VAL A 129 0.44 6.16 9.30
C VAL A 129 -0.34 7.48 9.43
N ALA A 130 -1.02 7.62 10.55
CA ALA A 130 -1.77 8.80 10.97
C ALA A 130 -0.94 9.61 11.97
N PRO A 131 -0.35 10.75 11.55
CA PRO A 131 0.56 11.54 12.39
C PRO A 131 -0.04 11.91 13.75
N GLU A 132 -1.35 12.18 13.80
CA GLU A 132 -2.11 12.56 14.99
C GLU A 132 -2.32 11.42 15.99
N ARG A 133 -2.09 10.17 15.59
CA ARG A 133 -2.18 8.98 16.46
C ARG A 133 -0.82 8.40 16.84
N LEU A 134 0.28 9.04 16.43
CA LEU A 134 1.63 8.60 16.79
C LEU A 134 1.99 8.98 18.23
N THR A 135 2.62 8.05 18.94
CA THR A 135 3.25 8.31 20.23
C THR A 135 4.56 9.11 20.07
N PRO A 136 5.09 9.73 21.14
CA PRO A 136 6.41 10.37 21.09
C PRO A 136 7.53 9.42 20.63
N GLU A 137 7.45 8.15 21.01
CA GLU A 137 8.37 7.09 20.63
C GLU A 137 8.29 6.81 19.12
N ASP A 138 7.08 6.70 18.56
CA ASP A 138 6.87 6.51 17.12
C ASP A 138 7.43 7.69 16.32
N TRP A 139 7.20 8.92 16.80
CA TRP A 139 7.76 10.13 16.18
C TRP A 139 9.29 10.12 16.15
N LYS A 140 9.93 9.62 17.22
CA LYS A 140 11.38 9.47 17.26
C LYS A 140 11.85 8.42 16.25
N ALA A 141 11.12 7.31 16.11
CA ALA A 141 11.43 6.24 15.18
C ALA A 141 11.26 6.68 13.70
N GLU A 142 10.16 7.34 13.34
CA GLU A 142 9.94 7.93 12.00
C GLU A 142 11.09 8.87 11.60
N ARG A 143 11.53 9.74 12.52
CA ARG A 143 12.68 10.64 12.28
C ARG A 143 14.00 9.89 12.08
N ALA A 144 14.22 8.80 12.82
CA ALA A 144 15.46 8.02 12.74
C ALA A 144 15.66 7.39 11.35
N VAL A 145 14.57 7.02 10.66
CA VAL A 145 14.61 6.50 9.28
C VAL A 145 14.46 7.59 8.20
N GLY A 146 14.52 8.87 8.61
CA GLY A 146 14.42 10.00 7.68
C GLY A 146 13.06 10.07 6.99
N SER A 147 11.99 9.73 7.71
CA SER A 147 10.62 9.73 7.24
C SER A 147 9.77 10.75 8.02
N ASP A 148 8.78 11.30 7.34
CA ASP A 148 7.83 12.25 7.89
C ASP A 148 6.41 11.84 7.41
N PRO A 149 5.55 11.36 8.34
CA PRO A 149 4.17 10.97 8.02
C PRO A 149 3.35 12.06 7.32
N ALA A 150 3.55 13.34 7.65
CA ALA A 150 2.81 14.43 7.01
C ALA A 150 3.24 14.61 5.55
N GLN A 151 4.55 14.56 5.29
CA GLN A 151 5.07 14.60 3.91
C GLN A 151 4.65 13.36 3.11
N ARG A 152 4.64 12.18 3.74
CA ARG A 152 4.17 10.92 3.13
C ARG A 152 2.71 11.05 2.69
N ARG A 153 1.85 11.61 3.54
CA ARG A 153 0.43 11.83 3.22
C ARG A 153 0.22 12.88 2.13
N ALA A 154 0.98 13.96 2.14
CA ALA A 154 0.97 14.94 1.06
C ALA A 154 1.40 14.31 -0.28
N ALA A 155 2.42 13.44 -0.26
CA ALA A 155 2.86 12.71 -1.45
C ALA A 155 1.75 11.79 -1.99
N PHE A 156 1.07 11.02 -1.13
CA PHE A 156 -0.09 10.22 -1.55
C PHE A 156 -1.25 11.08 -2.06
N GLY A 157 -1.52 12.23 -1.46
CA GLY A 157 -2.50 13.19 -1.98
C GLY A 157 -2.16 13.66 -3.39
N SER A 158 -0.89 13.94 -3.67
CA SER A 158 -0.45 14.30 -5.03
C SER A 158 -0.65 13.17 -6.05
N LEU A 159 -0.68 11.91 -5.60
CA LEU A 159 -0.99 10.74 -6.44
C LEU A 159 -2.50 10.53 -6.64
N GLY A 160 -3.36 11.30 -5.98
CA GLY A 160 -4.82 11.19 -6.09
C GLY A 160 -5.50 10.41 -4.96
N PHE A 161 -4.75 9.99 -3.94
CA PHE A 161 -5.35 9.38 -2.76
C PHE A 161 -6.15 10.39 -1.93
N ARG A 162 -7.24 9.92 -1.36
CA ARG A 162 -8.05 10.62 -0.35
C ARG A 162 -8.20 9.73 0.88
N GLN A 163 -8.31 10.33 2.06
CA GLN A 163 -8.58 9.58 3.28
C GLN A 163 -10.05 9.18 3.33
N VAL A 164 -10.32 7.93 3.66
CA VAL A 164 -11.66 7.47 4.02
C VAL A 164 -11.96 7.96 5.43
N LYS A 165 -13.07 8.67 5.63
CA LYS A 165 -13.44 9.28 6.91
C LYS A 165 -13.98 8.24 7.90
N VAL A 166 -13.07 7.41 8.42
CA VAL A 166 -13.32 6.38 9.43
C VAL A 166 -12.21 6.36 10.47
N THR A 167 -12.50 5.86 11.66
CA THR A 167 -11.47 5.43 12.62
C THR A 167 -10.98 4.05 12.19
N TYR A 168 -10.01 4.04 11.26
CA TYR A 168 -9.44 2.81 10.75
C TYR A 168 -8.51 2.14 11.77
N GLN A 169 -8.52 0.80 11.77
CA GLN A 169 -7.55 -0.03 12.45
C GLN A 169 -7.22 -1.19 11.53
N GLN A 170 -5.93 -1.43 11.26
CA GLN A 170 -5.52 -2.63 10.55
C GLN A 170 -5.67 -3.80 11.54
N PRO A 171 -6.48 -4.82 11.25
CA PRO A 171 -6.87 -5.84 12.24
C PRO A 171 -5.76 -6.82 12.66
N THR A 172 -4.59 -6.73 12.03
CA THR A 172 -3.39 -7.54 12.30
C THR A 172 -2.13 -6.73 11.97
N GLY A 173 -0.98 -7.20 12.46
CA GLY A 173 0.31 -6.55 12.31
C GLY A 173 0.82 -6.03 13.64
N GLY A 174 -0.06 -5.49 14.50
CA GLY A 174 0.33 -4.86 15.76
C GLY A 174 0.85 -5.84 16.84
N PRO A 175 1.16 -5.31 18.04
CA PRO A 175 1.64 -6.10 19.17
C PRO A 175 0.79 -7.34 19.43
N ASP A 176 1.46 -8.48 19.65
CA ASP A 176 0.83 -9.80 19.86
C ASP A 176 -0.12 -10.25 18.72
N GLY A 177 0.08 -9.74 17.49
CA GLY A 177 -0.78 -10.02 16.34
C GLY A 177 -2.14 -9.31 16.38
N GLY A 178 -2.27 -8.32 17.28
CA GLY A 178 -3.41 -7.45 17.44
C GLY A 178 -3.51 -6.35 16.37
N PRO A 179 -4.46 -5.42 16.52
CA PRO A 179 -4.65 -4.36 15.55
C PRO A 179 -3.57 -3.27 15.61
N VAL A 180 -3.21 -2.74 14.45
CA VAL A 180 -2.46 -1.49 14.32
C VAL A 180 -3.45 -0.33 14.37
N THR A 181 -3.28 0.58 15.33
CA THR A 181 -4.28 1.62 15.66
C THR A 181 -3.87 3.03 15.23
N ASN A 182 -2.66 3.19 14.70
CA ASN A 182 -2.09 4.47 14.31
C ASN A 182 -2.14 4.71 12.78
N MET A 183 -3.07 4.08 12.06
CA MET A 183 -3.15 4.16 10.58
C MET A 183 -4.53 4.62 10.09
N ASP A 184 -4.55 5.40 9.02
CA ASP A 184 -5.76 5.70 8.25
C ASP A 184 -5.85 4.86 7.00
N LEU A 185 -7.09 4.61 6.57
CA LEU A 185 -7.39 4.03 5.27
C LEU A 185 -7.49 5.15 4.22
N LEU A 186 -6.74 5.03 3.14
CA LEU A 186 -6.80 5.91 1.99
C LEU A 186 -7.31 5.14 0.77
N TYR A 187 -7.95 5.86 -0.14
CA TYR A 187 -8.48 5.36 -1.39
C TYR A 187 -8.11 6.28 -2.54
N CYS A 188 -7.55 5.71 -3.60
CA CYS A 188 -7.32 6.40 -4.87
C CYS A 188 -8.35 5.91 -5.89
N PRO A 189 -9.44 6.67 -6.13
CA PRO A 189 -10.41 6.32 -7.16
C PRO A 189 -9.82 6.54 -8.55
N ARG A 190 -10.32 5.82 -9.57
CA ARG A 190 -9.91 6.08 -10.97
C ARG A 190 -10.52 7.33 -11.57
N ASP A 191 -11.65 7.79 -11.03
CA ASP A 191 -12.32 9.02 -11.41
C ASP A 191 -12.54 9.88 -10.15
N PRO A 192 -12.59 11.22 -10.24
CA PRO A 192 -12.82 12.07 -9.08
C PRO A 192 -14.08 11.67 -8.30
N ALA A 193 -13.92 11.42 -6.99
CA ALA A 193 -15.00 10.97 -6.12
C ALA A 193 -14.92 11.63 -4.75
N GLU A 194 -16.08 11.94 -4.17
CA GLU A 194 -16.24 12.47 -2.80
C GLU A 194 -16.60 11.39 -1.78
N SER A 195 -16.92 10.18 -2.25
CA SER A 195 -17.22 9.02 -1.41
C SER A 195 -16.81 7.73 -2.10
N VAL A 196 -16.77 6.64 -1.33
CA VAL A 196 -16.61 5.27 -1.82
C VAL A 196 -17.80 4.42 -1.37
N PRO A 197 -18.43 3.62 -2.25
CA PRO A 197 -19.52 2.73 -1.86
C PRO A 197 -19.08 1.78 -0.74
N ALA A 198 -19.92 1.60 0.28
CA ALA A 198 -19.59 0.76 1.42
C ALA A 198 -19.35 -0.69 0.99
N GLU A 199 -20.13 -1.20 0.05
CA GLU A 199 -19.95 -2.54 -0.50
C GLU A 199 -18.56 -2.73 -1.12
N LEU A 200 -18.10 -1.79 -1.97
CA LEU A 200 -16.78 -1.85 -2.59
C LEU A 200 -15.67 -1.90 -1.53
N LEU A 201 -15.74 -1.01 -0.53
CA LEU A 201 -14.75 -0.95 0.53
C LEU A 201 -14.76 -2.23 1.37
N LEU A 202 -15.92 -2.66 1.85
CA LEU A 202 -16.05 -3.83 2.73
C LEU A 202 -15.67 -5.13 2.03
N ASN A 203 -16.05 -5.30 0.76
CA ASN A 203 -15.66 -6.47 -0.03
C ASN A 203 -14.15 -6.48 -0.31
N THR A 204 -13.55 -5.31 -0.57
CA THR A 204 -12.09 -5.19 -0.73
C THR A 204 -11.36 -5.56 0.57
N MET A 205 -11.81 -5.02 1.71
CA MET A 205 -11.20 -5.33 3.01
C MET A 205 -11.41 -6.80 3.39
N ARG A 206 -12.56 -7.40 3.06
CA ARG A 206 -12.80 -8.84 3.26
C ARG A 206 -11.77 -9.66 2.49
N ALA A 207 -11.63 -9.40 1.19
CA ALA A 207 -10.72 -10.12 0.31
C ALA A 207 -9.25 -9.94 0.75
N TYR A 208 -8.90 -8.76 1.24
CA TYR A 208 -7.56 -8.52 1.77
C TYR A 208 -7.30 -9.23 3.10
N TRP A 209 -8.24 -9.19 4.05
CA TRP A 209 -8.01 -9.65 5.43
C TRP A 209 -8.29 -11.12 5.70
N GLN A 210 -9.23 -11.75 4.99
CA GLN A 210 -9.70 -13.12 5.26
C GLN A 210 -8.56 -14.13 5.36
N ASP A 211 -7.61 -14.01 4.44
CA ASP A 211 -6.42 -14.84 4.31
C ASP A 211 -5.43 -14.71 5.49
N TRP A 212 -5.45 -13.57 6.19
CA TRP A 212 -4.57 -13.31 7.33
C TRP A 212 -5.24 -13.58 8.68
N LEU A 213 -6.55 -13.33 8.77
CA LEU A 213 -7.29 -13.33 10.03
C LEU A 213 -8.15 -14.58 10.23
N GLY A 214 -8.54 -15.25 9.15
CA GLY A 214 -9.65 -16.21 9.13
C GLY A 214 -11.03 -15.55 9.25
N GLU A 215 -12.07 -16.31 8.91
CA GLU A 215 -13.45 -15.79 8.74
C GLU A 215 -13.99 -15.03 9.96
N ARG A 216 -13.80 -15.57 11.17
CA ARG A 216 -14.38 -14.98 12.39
C ARG A 216 -13.82 -13.59 12.67
N ARG A 217 -12.49 -13.44 12.64
CA ARG A 217 -11.82 -12.15 12.92
C ARG A 217 -12.07 -11.15 11.80
N THR A 218 -12.11 -11.61 10.54
CA THR A 218 -12.51 -10.77 9.41
C THR A 218 -13.93 -10.25 9.56
N GLY A 219 -14.90 -11.11 9.91
CA GLY A 219 -16.28 -10.68 10.17
C GLY A 219 -16.39 -9.62 11.26
N GLN A 220 -15.62 -9.76 12.35
CA GLN A 220 -15.58 -8.77 13.44
C GLN A 220 -15.01 -7.43 12.98
N ALA A 221 -13.89 -7.44 12.26
CA ALA A 221 -13.28 -6.21 11.73
C ALA A 221 -14.18 -5.51 10.72
N LEU A 222 -14.83 -6.26 9.82
CA LEU A 222 -15.76 -5.72 8.84
C LEU A 222 -17.01 -5.13 9.50
N ALA A 223 -17.56 -5.76 10.54
CA ALA A 223 -18.71 -5.22 11.27
C ALA A 223 -18.37 -3.87 11.93
N ALA A 224 -17.19 -3.76 12.54
CA ALA A 224 -16.72 -2.51 13.15
C ALA A 224 -16.52 -1.40 12.10
N LEU A 225 -16.05 -1.74 10.90
CA LEU A 225 -15.90 -0.79 9.80
C LEU A 225 -17.25 -0.40 9.19
N ALA A 226 -18.14 -1.36 8.98
CA ALA A 226 -19.48 -1.14 8.42
C ALA A 226 -20.34 -0.24 9.31
N ALA A 227 -20.19 -0.32 10.63
CA ALA A 227 -20.89 0.55 11.59
C ALA A 227 -20.56 2.05 11.42
N GLN A 228 -19.50 2.39 10.67
CA GLN A 228 -19.08 3.77 10.41
C GLN A 228 -19.55 4.28 9.03
N ALA A 229 -20.23 3.45 8.23
CA ALA A 229 -20.77 3.87 6.94
C ALA A 229 -21.87 4.94 7.12
N GLY A 230 -21.95 5.86 6.16
CA GLY A 230 -23.04 6.83 6.08
C GLY A 230 -24.38 6.12 5.84
N ALA A 231 -25.47 6.81 6.19
CA ALA A 231 -26.83 6.30 5.97
C ALA A 231 -27.17 6.10 4.47
N ASP A 232 -26.39 6.72 3.58
CA ASP A 232 -26.44 6.57 2.13
C ASP A 232 -25.69 5.32 1.62
N GLY A 233 -25.09 4.53 2.51
CA GLY A 233 -24.32 3.35 2.15
C GLY A 233 -22.95 3.69 1.56
N SER A 234 -22.37 4.83 1.91
CA SER A 234 -21.04 5.25 1.44
C SER A 234 -20.12 5.67 2.59
N PHE A 235 -18.82 5.74 2.30
CA PHE A 235 -17.84 6.38 3.18
C PHE A 235 -17.30 7.65 2.51
N HIS A 236 -17.37 8.78 3.21
CA HIS A 236 -16.87 10.05 2.69
C HIS A 236 -15.35 10.07 2.55
N LEU A 237 -14.88 10.72 1.49
CA LEU A 237 -13.47 10.93 1.23
C LEU A 237 -13.08 12.36 1.61
N VAL A 238 -11.98 12.53 2.34
CA VAL A 238 -11.43 13.82 2.76
C VAL A 238 -9.98 13.97 2.29
N SER A 239 -9.41 15.17 2.42
CA SER A 239 -7.98 15.38 2.14
C SER A 239 -7.14 14.38 2.95
N PRO A 240 -6.16 13.70 2.34
CA PRO A 240 -5.29 12.78 3.08
C PRO A 240 -4.29 13.54 3.95
N ALA A 241 -3.95 14.79 3.62
CA ALA A 241 -3.12 15.63 4.48
C ALA A 241 -4.04 16.47 5.39
N PRO A 242 -3.76 16.57 6.70
CA PRO A 242 -4.42 17.56 7.54
C PRO A 242 -4.17 18.96 6.97
N ALA A 243 -5.19 19.81 7.04
CA ALA A 243 -5.13 21.20 6.60
C ALA A 243 -4.17 22.04 7.45
#